data_AF-G3THS1-F1
#
_entry.id   AF-G3THS1-F1
#
_cell.length_a   1.000
_cell.length_b   1.000
_cell.length_c   1.000
_cell.angle_alpha   90.00
_cell.angle_beta   90.00
_cell.angle_gamma   90.00
#
_symmetry.space_group_name_H-M   'P 1'
#
loop_
_entity.id
_entity.type
_entity.pdbx_description
1 polymer ?
#
loop_
_entity_poly.entity_id
_entity_poly.type
_entity_poly.pdbx_seq_one_letter_code
_entity_poly.pdbx_strand_id
1 'polypeptide(L)'
;MPLTKSVRGPQGAVSLKMDFMSSPESAKKLQDKTTSFLEGSSSESLRLQKTKGITGFQTLVHLVKGNMGTGILGLPLATKNAGILMGPLSVLAMGFVACHCMHILVRCARHFCHRLNKPFMDYGDTVMHGLEASPSSWLQNHAYWGRCVVIFFLIVTQLGFCCAYIVFVADNLKQIVEAINGTTNTCVHNGTMTLTPTMDSRLYMLSFLPFLVLLALIRNLRILSIFSLLANISMLVSLVIVVQYIVQGIPDPSRLPLVASWNTYPLFFGTAVFAFESIGVVLPLENNMKDTHRFPAIVSLGMFIITALYIIIGTLGYLQFGDDIKASITLNLPNCWLYQLVKFLYIIGILCTYPLQFYIPAEIIIPFILSRVSKRWAQVLDLSIRLAMVCLTCSIAILIPHLDLVLSLVGSVSGSALAFVIPPLLEITTYYSEGMSPFTIAKDALISILGFVGFVAGTYQAIHELIQPEHTLTFPNSTMFIH
;
A
#
# COMPACT_ATOMS: atom_id res chain seq x y z
N MET A 1 -20.76 15.76 72.16
CA MET A 1 -21.94 16.55 72.60
C MET A 1 -21.41 17.67 73.48
N PRO A 2 -21.89 18.92 73.34
CA PRO A 2 -23.24 19.30 72.90
C PRO A 2 -23.32 19.91 71.49
N LEU A 3 -24.55 19.92 70.98
CA LEU A 3 -25.05 20.36 69.68
C LEU A 3 -25.71 21.75 69.80
N THR A 4 -25.66 22.55 68.72
CA THR A 4 -26.75 23.34 68.06
C THR A 4 -26.15 24.59 67.36
N LYS A 5 -26.02 24.61 66.02
CA LYS A 5 -26.96 25.08 64.96
C LYS A 5 -27.30 26.59 65.00
N SER A 6 -26.87 27.36 63.98
CA SER A 6 -27.73 27.81 62.86
C SER A 6 -27.31 29.14 62.19
N VAL A 7 -27.00 29.06 60.88
CA VAL A 7 -27.44 29.96 59.76
C VAL A 7 -27.06 31.46 59.74
N ARG A 8 -26.21 31.86 58.76
CA ARG A 8 -26.55 32.72 57.59
C ARG A 8 -25.31 33.03 56.73
N GLY A 9 -25.37 32.82 55.41
CA GLY A 9 -24.56 33.59 54.43
C GLY A 9 -25.39 34.77 53.87
N PRO A 10 -24.94 35.54 52.84
CA PRO A 10 -23.82 35.26 51.92
C PRO A 10 -22.96 36.49 51.47
N GLN A 11 -21.98 36.22 50.57
CA GLN A 11 -21.32 37.10 49.58
C GLN A 11 -20.15 38.04 49.98
N GLY A 12 -19.03 37.91 49.23
CA GLY A 12 -18.15 39.05 48.87
C GLY A 12 -16.63 38.80 48.80
N ALA A 13 -16.08 38.73 47.57
CA ALA A 13 -14.66 38.91 47.15
C ALA A 13 -13.62 37.85 47.56
N VAL A 14 -13.29 36.84 46.74
CA VAL A 14 -12.39 36.85 45.54
C VAL A 14 -10.93 37.22 45.86
N SER A 15 -10.08 36.20 45.97
CA SER A 15 -8.61 36.28 45.85
C SER A 15 -8.18 35.22 44.83
N LEU A 16 -7.79 35.68 43.64
CA LEU A 16 -7.33 34.88 42.50
C LEU A 16 -6.11 34.01 42.85
N LYS A 17 -6.27 32.69 42.73
CA LYS A 17 -5.16 31.74 42.61
C LYS A 17 -5.15 31.27 41.15
N MET A 18 -4.09 31.57 40.44
CA MET A 18 -3.92 31.25 39.02
C MET A 18 -3.49 29.80 38.90
N ASP A 19 -4.45 28.88 38.85
CA ASP A 19 -4.22 27.46 38.59
C ASP A 19 -3.88 27.27 37.10
N PHE A 20 -2.70 26.69 36.85
CA PHE A 20 -2.29 26.17 35.55
C PHE A 20 -3.36 25.20 35.03
N MET A 21 -3.87 25.48 33.83
CA MET A 21 -4.86 24.67 33.12
C MET A 21 -4.47 23.19 33.14
N SER A 22 -5.30 22.41 33.83
CA SER A 22 -5.37 20.97 33.69
C SER A 22 -5.74 20.58 32.25
N SER A 23 -5.06 19.55 31.75
CA SER A 23 -5.35 18.91 30.45
C SER A 23 -6.85 18.60 30.32
N PRO A 24 -7.51 18.91 29.19
CA PRO A 24 -8.97 18.90 29.12
C PRO A 24 -9.49 17.46 29.17
N GLU A 25 -10.29 17.14 30.20
CA GLU A 25 -11.03 15.88 30.37
C GLU A 25 -11.87 15.48 29.14
N SER A 26 -12.18 16.45 28.26
CA SER A 26 -12.83 16.23 26.97
C SER A 26 -11.99 15.39 26.01
N ALA A 27 -10.66 15.56 26.01
CA ALA A 27 -9.75 14.75 25.19
C ALA A 27 -9.71 13.30 25.69
N LYS A 28 -9.63 13.09 27.01
CA LYS A 28 -9.71 11.75 27.62
C LYS A 28 -11.06 11.07 27.42
N LYS A 29 -12.18 11.80 27.54
CA LYS A 29 -13.52 11.24 27.24
C LYS A 29 -13.71 10.91 25.76
N LEU A 30 -13.14 11.69 24.85
CA LEU A 30 -13.14 11.36 23.42
C LEU A 30 -12.26 10.13 23.14
N GLN A 31 -11.14 9.99 23.86
CA GLN A 31 -10.19 8.89 23.79
C GLN A 31 -10.79 7.57 24.32
N ASP A 32 -11.43 7.56 25.49
CA ASP A 32 -12.13 6.38 26.03
C ASP A 32 -13.33 5.98 25.17
N LYS A 33 -14.03 6.96 24.59
CA LYS A 33 -15.19 6.69 23.73
C LYS A 33 -14.79 6.19 22.35
N THR A 34 -13.64 6.62 21.83
CA THR A 34 -13.04 6.09 20.58
C THR A 34 -12.48 4.68 20.80
N THR A 35 -11.84 4.44 21.95
CA THR A 35 -11.24 3.14 22.32
C THR A 35 -12.33 2.08 22.60
N SER A 36 -13.38 2.43 23.35
CA SER A 36 -14.52 1.53 23.61
C SER A 36 -15.40 1.26 22.39
N PHE A 37 -15.50 2.20 21.43
CA PHE A 37 -16.19 1.95 20.16
C PHE A 37 -15.38 1.09 19.19
N LEU A 38 -14.05 1.27 19.15
CA LEU A 38 -13.14 0.38 18.42
C LEU A 38 -13.23 -1.04 18.99
N GLU A 39 -13.31 -1.22 20.31
CA GLU A 39 -13.53 -2.52 20.94
C GLU A 39 -14.94 -3.10 20.65
N GLY A 40 -15.97 -2.27 20.48
CA GLY A 40 -17.36 -2.69 20.27
C GLY A 40 -17.66 -3.21 18.85
N SER A 41 -17.24 -2.50 17.79
CA SER A 41 -17.51 -2.94 16.41
C SER A 41 -16.51 -3.94 15.88
N SER A 42 -15.26 -3.90 16.35
CA SER A 42 -14.29 -4.98 16.11
C SER A 42 -14.66 -6.24 16.91
N SER A 43 -15.20 -6.11 18.13
CA SER A 43 -15.62 -7.28 18.92
C SER A 43 -16.70 -8.11 18.26
N GLU A 44 -17.70 -7.54 17.56
CA GLU A 44 -18.77 -8.38 16.98
C GLU A 44 -18.32 -9.15 15.74
N SER A 45 -17.42 -8.59 14.92
CA SER A 45 -16.84 -9.31 13.77
C SER A 45 -15.70 -10.25 14.17
N LEU A 46 -14.85 -9.87 15.15
CA LEU A 46 -13.80 -10.73 15.72
C LEU A 46 -14.32 -11.80 16.68
N ARG A 47 -15.41 -11.58 17.44
CA ARG A 47 -15.95 -12.61 18.36
C ARG A 47 -16.47 -13.83 17.60
N LEU A 48 -16.93 -13.66 16.36
CA LEU A 48 -17.33 -14.77 15.50
C LEU A 48 -16.14 -15.53 14.88
N GLN A 49 -14.93 -14.96 14.95
CA GLN A 49 -13.67 -15.56 14.51
C GLN A 49 -12.84 -16.13 15.69
N LYS A 50 -13.35 -15.99 16.92
CA LYS A 50 -12.68 -16.34 18.19
C LYS A 50 -12.48 -17.85 18.43
N THR A 51 -12.75 -18.72 17.46
CA THR A 51 -12.63 -20.19 17.64
C THR A 51 -11.50 -20.84 16.82
N LYS A 52 -10.89 -20.17 15.82
CA LYS A 52 -9.72 -20.71 15.11
C LYS A 52 -8.83 -19.57 14.59
N GLY A 53 -7.76 -19.23 15.32
CA GLY A 53 -6.68 -18.39 14.76
C GLY A 53 -6.12 -18.99 13.46
N ILE A 54 -5.44 -18.20 12.64
CA ILE A 54 -4.87 -18.68 11.37
C ILE A 54 -3.59 -19.49 11.59
N THR A 55 -3.36 -20.51 10.74
CA THR A 55 -2.12 -21.31 10.79
C THR A 55 -0.95 -20.53 10.18
N GLY A 56 0.30 -20.97 10.46
CA GLY A 56 1.48 -20.33 9.87
C GLY A 56 1.52 -20.38 8.35
N PHE A 57 1.09 -21.49 7.74
CA PHE A 57 0.96 -21.59 6.30
C PHE A 57 -0.11 -20.63 5.74
N GLN A 58 -1.27 -20.52 6.40
CA GLN A 58 -2.29 -19.54 6.01
C GLN A 58 -1.75 -18.10 6.14
N THR A 59 -0.99 -17.81 7.19
CA THR A 59 -0.34 -16.52 7.41
C THR A 59 0.64 -16.21 6.28
N LEU A 60 1.47 -17.18 5.89
CA LEU A 60 2.39 -17.06 4.75
C LEU A 60 1.63 -16.76 3.45
N VAL A 61 0.55 -17.50 3.18
CA VAL A 61 -0.29 -17.28 1.99
C VAL A 61 -0.91 -15.88 2.03
N HIS A 62 -1.40 -15.41 3.18
CA HIS A 62 -1.93 -14.06 3.32
C HIS A 62 -0.86 -12.98 3.11
N LEU A 63 0.36 -13.19 3.61
CA LEU A 63 1.48 -12.27 3.43
C LEU A 63 1.89 -12.18 1.96
N VAL A 64 2.06 -13.33 1.29
CA VAL A 64 2.38 -13.39 -0.15
C VAL A 64 1.26 -12.77 -0.97
N LYS A 65 0.00 -13.10 -0.67
CA LYS A 65 -1.17 -12.50 -1.31
C LYS A 65 -1.20 -10.97 -1.14
N GLY A 66 -0.88 -10.46 0.04
CA GLY A 66 -0.82 -9.02 0.31
C GLY A 66 0.17 -8.28 -0.58
N ASN A 67 1.26 -8.95 -0.99
CA ASN A 67 2.30 -8.40 -1.85
C ASN A 67 2.11 -8.74 -3.36
N MET A 68 1.24 -9.70 -3.70
CA MET A 68 0.93 -10.07 -5.10
C MET A 68 -0.18 -9.18 -5.70
N GLY A 69 0.05 -7.86 -5.70
CA GLY A 69 -0.83 -6.87 -6.31
C GLY A 69 -0.35 -6.41 -7.70
N THR A 70 -0.76 -5.21 -8.13
CA THR A 70 -0.27 -4.58 -9.38
C THR A 70 1.20 -4.19 -9.33
N GLY A 71 1.80 -4.08 -8.15
CA GLY A 71 3.21 -3.71 -7.97
C GLY A 71 4.18 -4.64 -8.70
N ILE A 72 3.97 -5.97 -8.60
CA ILE A 72 4.82 -6.96 -9.28
C ILE A 72 4.79 -6.83 -10.81
N LEU A 73 3.65 -6.40 -11.36
CA LEU A 73 3.46 -6.26 -12.80
C LEU A 73 4.16 -5.02 -13.36
N GLY A 74 4.42 -4.00 -12.52
CA GLY A 74 5.15 -2.78 -12.88
C GLY A 74 6.67 -2.85 -12.64
N LEU A 75 7.16 -3.89 -11.95
CA LEU A 75 8.60 -4.06 -11.67
C LEU A 75 9.51 -4.19 -12.90
N PRO A 76 9.09 -4.75 -14.05
CA PRO A 76 9.93 -4.75 -15.25
C PRO A 76 10.28 -3.34 -15.74
N LEU A 77 9.28 -2.45 -15.81
CA LEU A 77 9.52 -1.05 -16.17
C LEU A 77 10.35 -0.35 -15.08
N ALA A 78 10.10 -0.65 -13.81
CA ALA A 78 10.96 -0.15 -12.74
C ALA A 78 12.43 -0.59 -12.95
N THR A 79 12.65 -1.85 -13.33
CA THR A 79 14.00 -2.38 -13.62
C THR A 79 14.64 -1.67 -14.80
N LYS A 80 13.87 -1.31 -15.84
CA LYS A 80 14.35 -0.41 -16.91
C LYS A 80 14.84 0.93 -16.37
N ASN A 81 14.09 1.54 -15.44
CA ASN A 81 14.43 2.83 -14.83
C ASN A 81 15.68 2.79 -13.94
N ALA A 82 16.13 1.62 -13.50
CA ALA A 82 17.37 1.44 -12.71
C ALA A 82 18.53 0.84 -13.51
N GLY A 83 18.24 0.03 -14.53
CA GLY A 83 19.22 -0.74 -15.30
C GLY A 83 19.22 -2.23 -14.93
N ILE A 84 19.73 -3.06 -15.82
CA ILE A 84 19.62 -4.52 -15.71
C ILE A 84 20.42 -5.12 -14.54
N LEU A 85 21.48 -4.44 -14.09
CA LEU A 85 22.28 -4.85 -12.93
C LEU A 85 21.82 -4.13 -11.65
N MET A 86 21.65 -2.80 -11.73
CA MET A 86 21.26 -2.01 -10.55
C MET A 86 19.84 -2.31 -10.07
N GLY A 87 18.90 -2.60 -10.97
CA GLY A 87 17.53 -2.98 -10.63
C GLY A 87 17.45 -4.17 -9.66
N PRO A 88 17.88 -5.39 -10.05
CA PRO A 88 17.79 -6.57 -9.18
C PRO A 88 18.60 -6.44 -7.89
N LEU A 89 19.79 -5.81 -7.92
CA LEU A 89 20.56 -5.54 -6.70
C LEU A 89 19.81 -4.63 -5.72
N SER A 90 19.15 -3.60 -6.25
CA SER A 90 18.38 -2.66 -5.43
C SER A 90 17.09 -3.28 -4.92
N VAL A 91 16.40 -4.10 -5.72
CA VAL A 91 15.23 -4.89 -5.25
C VAL A 91 15.64 -5.83 -4.11
N LEU A 92 16.79 -6.51 -4.23
CA LEU A 92 17.31 -7.37 -3.16
C LEU A 92 17.60 -6.59 -1.88
N ALA A 93 18.29 -5.44 -2.00
CA ALA A 93 18.60 -4.58 -0.86
C ALA A 93 17.32 -4.04 -0.19
N MET A 94 16.37 -3.53 -0.98
CA MET A 94 15.08 -3.05 -0.47
C MET A 94 14.25 -4.16 0.16
N GLY A 95 14.25 -5.37 -0.40
CA GLY A 95 13.57 -6.53 0.19
C GLY A 95 14.16 -6.91 1.56
N PHE A 96 15.48 -6.87 1.71
CA PHE A 96 16.16 -7.07 3.00
C PHE A 96 15.79 -5.98 4.01
N VAL A 97 15.85 -4.71 3.61
CA VAL A 97 15.49 -3.57 4.47
C VAL A 97 14.02 -3.60 4.87
N ALA A 98 13.11 -3.91 3.94
CA ALA A 98 11.68 -4.04 4.19
C ALA A 98 11.41 -5.16 5.20
N CYS A 99 12.01 -6.34 5.01
CA CYS A 99 11.93 -7.44 5.96
C CYS A 99 12.43 -7.00 7.35
N HIS A 100 13.61 -6.39 7.42
CA HIS A 100 14.18 -5.88 8.67
C HIS A 100 13.24 -4.89 9.38
N CYS A 101 12.63 -3.96 8.65
CA CYS A 101 11.68 -2.99 9.21
C CYS A 101 10.38 -3.64 9.72
N MET A 102 9.89 -4.69 9.05
CA MET A 102 8.74 -5.47 9.56
C MET A 102 9.10 -6.17 10.87
N HIS A 103 10.31 -6.74 10.99
CA HIS A 103 10.79 -7.33 12.25
C HIS A 103 10.90 -6.30 13.37
N ILE A 104 11.41 -5.11 13.08
CA ILE A 104 11.43 -3.99 14.02
C ILE A 104 10.02 -3.70 14.54
N LEU A 105 9.06 -3.52 13.62
CA LEU A 105 7.70 -3.16 13.98
C LEU A 105 7.05 -4.21 14.90
N VAL A 106 7.20 -5.48 14.56
CA VAL A 106 6.73 -6.63 15.36
C VAL A 106 7.37 -6.63 16.75
N ARG A 107 8.69 -6.43 16.85
CA ARG A 107 9.41 -6.41 18.13
C ARG A 107 8.92 -5.27 19.02
N CYS A 108 8.76 -4.07 18.47
CA CYS A 108 8.25 -2.91 19.20
C CYS A 108 6.79 -3.14 19.66
N ALA A 109 5.94 -3.70 18.79
CA ALA A 109 4.56 -4.02 19.13
C ALA A 109 4.48 -5.03 20.30
N ARG A 110 5.24 -6.13 20.23
CA ARG A 110 5.34 -7.12 21.32
C ARG A 110 5.82 -6.52 22.63
N HIS A 111 6.82 -5.64 22.56
CA HIS A 111 7.35 -4.95 23.74
C HIS A 111 6.25 -4.18 24.47
N PHE A 112 5.47 -3.39 23.74
CA PHE A 112 4.37 -2.63 24.32
C PHE A 112 3.17 -3.50 24.72
N CYS A 113 2.86 -4.58 24.00
CA CYS A 113 1.88 -5.57 24.45
C CYS A 113 2.22 -6.09 25.86
N HIS A 114 3.48 -6.48 26.07
CA HIS A 114 3.95 -7.00 27.35
C HIS A 114 4.00 -5.91 28.44
N ARG A 115 4.55 -4.73 28.13
CA ARG A 115 4.66 -3.59 29.06
C ARG A 115 3.30 -3.06 29.53
N LEU A 116 2.32 -2.96 28.62
CA LEU A 116 1.01 -2.34 28.87
C LEU A 116 -0.08 -3.38 29.19
N ASN A 117 0.27 -4.67 29.22
CA ASN A 117 -0.66 -5.78 29.41
C ASN A 117 -1.86 -5.75 28.46
N LYS A 118 -1.61 -5.38 27.19
CA LYS A 118 -2.60 -5.37 26.11
C LYS A 118 -2.48 -6.64 25.27
N PRO A 119 -3.60 -7.24 24.80
CA PRO A 119 -3.56 -8.49 24.03
C PRO A 119 -2.92 -8.31 22.65
N PHE A 120 -3.06 -7.12 22.04
CA PHE A 120 -2.52 -6.80 20.73
C PHE A 120 -2.29 -5.30 20.60
N MET A 121 -1.51 -4.92 19.59
CA MET A 121 -1.21 -3.53 19.22
C MET A 121 -1.36 -3.36 17.71
N ASP A 122 -1.91 -2.21 17.32
CA ASP A 122 -1.96 -1.77 15.92
C ASP A 122 -0.75 -0.87 15.61
N TYR A 123 -0.48 -0.62 14.33
CA TYR A 123 0.69 0.16 13.93
C TYR A 123 0.64 1.59 14.52
N GLY A 124 -0.50 2.28 14.40
CA GLY A 124 -0.66 3.62 14.95
C GLY A 124 -0.48 3.67 16.47
N ASP A 125 -0.96 2.68 17.20
CA ASP A 125 -0.81 2.59 18.66
C ASP A 125 0.62 2.28 19.08
N THR A 126 1.31 1.42 18.32
CA THR A 126 2.72 1.09 18.57
C THR A 126 3.58 2.34 18.44
N VAL A 127 3.33 3.17 17.41
CA VAL A 127 4.04 4.44 17.24
C VAL A 127 3.70 5.43 18.35
N MET A 128 2.43 5.56 18.73
CA MET A 128 2.03 6.43 19.85
C MET A 128 2.79 6.08 21.13
N HIS A 129 2.72 4.81 21.55
CA HIS A 129 3.39 4.37 22.78
C HIS A 129 4.93 4.41 22.65
N GLY A 130 5.47 4.19 21.46
CA GLY A 130 6.89 4.43 21.15
C GLY A 130 7.31 5.87 21.40
N LEU A 131 6.51 6.84 20.97
CA LEU A 131 6.78 8.27 21.20
C LEU A 131 6.57 8.68 22.67
N GLU A 132 5.60 8.10 23.37
CA GLU A 132 5.41 8.30 24.82
C GLU A 132 6.60 7.78 25.65
N ALA A 133 7.27 6.73 25.19
CA ALA A 133 8.45 6.17 25.83
C ALA A 133 9.76 6.95 25.51
N SER A 134 9.71 7.88 24.55
CA SER A 134 10.88 8.64 24.10
C SER A 134 11.45 9.53 25.22
N PRO A 135 12.77 9.76 25.32
CA PRO A 135 13.36 10.65 26.32
C PRO A 135 13.02 12.14 26.13
N SER A 136 12.56 12.53 24.94
CA SER A 136 12.28 13.93 24.62
C SER A 136 10.88 14.32 25.08
N SER A 137 10.78 15.29 26.00
CA SER A 137 9.51 15.80 26.51
C SER A 137 8.60 16.36 25.41
N TRP A 138 9.16 16.83 24.30
CA TRP A 138 8.36 17.30 23.15
C TRP A 138 7.65 16.15 22.44
N LEU A 139 8.35 15.03 22.17
CA LEU A 139 7.76 13.86 21.51
C LEU A 139 6.73 13.17 22.40
N GLN A 140 6.99 13.09 23.71
CA GLN A 140 6.02 12.53 24.67
C GLN A 140 4.68 13.29 24.63
N ASN A 141 4.74 14.63 24.66
CA ASN A 141 3.53 15.47 24.64
C ASN A 141 2.78 15.42 23.30
N HIS A 142 3.47 15.06 22.21
CA HIS A 142 2.90 15.00 20.86
C HIS A 142 2.73 13.56 20.34
N ALA A 143 2.80 12.54 21.20
CA ALA A 143 2.74 11.14 20.77
C ALA A 143 1.49 10.79 19.95
N TYR A 144 0.34 11.41 20.28
CA TYR A 144 -0.90 11.26 19.52
C TYR A 144 -0.75 11.65 18.03
N TRP A 145 0.07 12.66 17.73
CA TRP A 145 0.37 13.04 16.34
C TRP A 145 1.03 11.90 15.57
N GLY A 146 1.91 11.12 16.20
CA GLY A 146 2.52 9.95 15.57
C GLY A 146 1.49 8.92 15.09
N ARG A 147 0.47 8.64 15.92
CA ARG A 147 -0.67 7.80 15.53
C ARG A 147 -1.42 8.38 14.34
N CYS A 148 -1.72 9.68 14.37
CA CYS A 148 -2.40 10.35 13.26
C CYS A 148 -1.61 10.30 11.96
N VAL A 149 -0.28 10.47 12.02
CA VAL A 149 0.61 10.40 10.85
C VAL A 149 0.62 9.00 10.23
N VAL A 150 0.75 7.95 11.05
CA VAL A 150 0.69 6.56 10.56
C VAL A 150 -0.67 6.27 9.91
N ILE A 151 -1.75 6.66 10.57
CA ILE A 151 -3.11 6.45 10.05
C ILE A 151 -3.32 7.20 8.72
N PHE A 152 -2.84 8.45 8.63
CA PHE A 152 -2.90 9.23 7.41
C PHE A 152 -2.16 8.54 6.26
N PHE A 153 -0.91 8.13 6.46
CA PHE A 153 -0.16 7.43 5.42
C PHE A 153 -0.78 6.08 5.06
N LEU A 154 -1.33 5.34 6.04
CA LEU A 154 -2.07 4.10 5.76
C LEU A 154 -3.26 4.40 4.84
N ILE A 155 -4.09 5.39 5.14
CA ILE A 155 -5.20 5.78 4.27
C ILE A 155 -4.70 6.16 2.86
N VAL A 156 -3.66 6.99 2.77
CA VAL A 156 -3.10 7.43 1.48
C VAL A 156 -2.59 6.23 0.66
N THR A 157 -1.84 5.32 1.27
CA THR A 157 -1.37 4.08 0.62
C THR A 157 -2.53 3.25 0.10
N GLN A 158 -3.56 3.03 0.93
CA GLN A 158 -4.69 2.17 0.59
C GLN A 158 -5.55 2.75 -0.54
N LEU A 159 -5.84 4.05 -0.48
CA LEU A 159 -6.51 4.75 -1.58
C LEU A 159 -5.63 4.82 -2.84
N GLY A 160 -4.31 4.93 -2.69
CA GLY A 160 -3.34 4.86 -3.77
C GLY A 160 -3.36 3.53 -4.51
N PHE A 161 -3.46 2.41 -3.79
CA PHE A 161 -3.68 1.09 -4.39
C PHE A 161 -4.99 1.00 -5.16
N CYS A 162 -6.08 1.55 -4.61
CA CYS A 162 -7.34 1.65 -5.34
C CYS A 162 -7.19 2.43 -6.65
N CYS A 163 -6.43 3.55 -6.65
CA CYS A 163 -6.15 4.30 -7.88
C CYS A 163 -5.36 3.46 -8.90
N ALA A 164 -4.28 2.80 -8.48
CA ALA A 164 -3.48 1.94 -9.35
C ALA A 164 -4.31 0.79 -9.94
N TYR A 165 -5.23 0.22 -9.15
CA TYR A 165 -6.15 -0.82 -9.62
C TYR A 165 -7.11 -0.32 -10.69
N ILE A 166 -7.64 0.90 -10.54
CA ILE A 166 -8.53 1.52 -11.54
C ILE A 166 -7.80 1.71 -12.87
N VAL A 167 -6.59 2.29 -12.84
CA VAL A 167 -5.78 2.52 -14.04
C VAL A 167 -5.43 1.18 -14.72
N PHE A 168 -4.95 0.20 -13.93
CA PHE A 168 -4.60 -1.12 -14.45
C PHE A 168 -5.78 -1.83 -15.12
N VAL A 169 -6.95 -1.83 -14.48
CA VAL A 169 -8.16 -2.47 -15.02
C VAL A 169 -8.59 -1.80 -16.31
N ALA A 170 -8.55 -0.47 -16.37
CA ALA A 170 -8.91 0.28 -17.57
C ALA A 170 -7.98 -0.01 -18.74
N ASP A 171 -6.66 0.03 -18.54
CA ASP A 171 -5.68 -0.21 -19.61
C ASP A 171 -5.74 -1.65 -20.14
N ASN A 172 -5.86 -2.63 -19.25
CA ASN A 172 -5.96 -4.03 -19.66
C ASN A 172 -7.30 -4.31 -20.35
N LEU A 173 -8.41 -3.73 -19.88
CA LEU A 173 -9.69 -3.90 -20.58
C LEU A 173 -9.64 -3.25 -21.95
N LYS A 174 -9.12 -2.02 -22.05
CA LYS A 174 -8.98 -1.31 -23.34
C LYS A 174 -8.25 -2.19 -24.35
N GLN A 175 -7.11 -2.77 -23.96
CA GLN A 175 -6.36 -3.68 -24.84
C GLN A 175 -7.15 -4.95 -25.22
N ILE A 176 -7.92 -5.52 -24.29
CA ILE A 176 -8.78 -6.67 -24.62
C ILE A 176 -9.79 -6.23 -25.69
N VAL A 177 -10.53 -5.15 -25.46
CA VAL A 177 -11.60 -4.67 -26.35
C VAL A 177 -11.07 -4.29 -27.73
N GLU A 178 -9.96 -3.57 -27.81
CA GLU A 178 -9.33 -3.19 -29.08
C GLU A 178 -8.79 -4.41 -29.84
N ALA A 179 -8.46 -5.50 -29.14
CA ALA A 179 -7.95 -6.73 -29.75
C ALA A 179 -9.04 -7.75 -30.11
N ILE A 180 -10.31 -7.60 -29.67
CA ILE A 180 -11.37 -8.61 -29.89
C ILE A 180 -11.51 -8.97 -31.39
N ASN A 181 -11.52 -7.96 -32.27
CA ASN A 181 -11.70 -8.18 -33.71
C ASN A 181 -10.45 -8.72 -34.42
N GLY A 182 -9.28 -8.63 -33.78
CA GLY A 182 -7.99 -9.10 -34.32
C GLY A 182 -7.38 -10.28 -33.55
N THR A 183 -8.11 -10.90 -32.61
CA THR A 183 -7.55 -11.99 -31.78
C THR A 183 -7.42 -13.26 -32.62
N THR A 184 -6.18 -13.73 -32.79
CA THR A 184 -5.87 -14.97 -33.52
C THR A 184 -5.63 -16.14 -32.56
N ASN A 185 -5.85 -17.36 -33.07
CA ASN A 185 -5.48 -18.59 -32.37
C ASN A 185 -3.96 -18.83 -32.39
N THR A 186 -3.25 -18.23 -33.34
CA THR A 186 -1.80 -18.33 -33.49
C THR A 186 -1.12 -17.16 -32.77
N CYS A 187 -0.27 -17.47 -31.77
CA CYS A 187 0.53 -16.50 -31.02
C CYS A 187 1.84 -16.17 -31.76
N VAL A 188 1.76 -15.81 -33.05
CA VAL A 188 2.95 -15.49 -33.88
C VAL A 188 3.04 -13.98 -34.09
N HIS A 189 4.24 -13.41 -33.92
CA HIS A 189 4.52 -11.97 -33.88
C HIS A 189 4.32 -11.19 -35.21
N ASN A 190 3.84 -11.83 -36.28
CA ASN A 190 3.91 -11.31 -37.66
C ASN A 190 2.58 -10.77 -38.24
N GLY A 191 1.61 -10.41 -37.41
CA GLY A 191 0.38 -9.78 -37.88
C GLY A 191 0.40 -8.28 -37.66
N THR A 192 0.43 -7.48 -38.73
CA THR A 192 0.04 -6.06 -38.70
C THR A 192 -1.45 -5.98 -38.39
N MET A 193 -1.78 -6.06 -37.11
CA MET A 193 -3.15 -5.97 -36.61
C MET A 193 -3.49 -4.50 -36.43
N THR A 194 -4.44 -4.01 -37.22
CA THR A 194 -5.04 -2.70 -37.04
C THR A 194 -5.86 -2.70 -35.76
N LEU A 195 -5.30 -2.21 -34.65
CA LEU A 195 -6.11 -1.85 -33.48
C LEU A 195 -7.11 -0.79 -33.95
N THR A 196 -8.40 -1.09 -33.91
CA THR A 196 -9.43 -0.06 -34.11
C THR A 196 -9.43 0.82 -32.86
N PRO A 197 -9.00 2.10 -32.94
CA PRO A 197 -8.99 2.97 -31.77
C PRO A 197 -10.43 3.22 -31.35
N THR A 198 -10.82 2.74 -30.16
CA THR A 198 -12.21 2.85 -29.70
C THR A 198 -12.42 4.10 -28.87
N MET A 199 -11.75 4.22 -27.72
CA MET A 199 -12.02 5.27 -26.72
C MET A 199 -10.76 5.58 -25.90
N ASP A 200 -10.70 6.80 -25.35
CA ASP A 200 -9.66 7.21 -24.39
C ASP A 200 -9.72 6.34 -23.11
N SER A 201 -8.57 6.04 -22.48
CA SER A 201 -8.48 5.19 -21.27
C SER A 201 -9.34 5.74 -20.12
N ARG A 202 -9.50 7.07 -20.08
CA ARG A 202 -10.35 7.80 -19.14
C ARG A 202 -11.83 7.45 -19.22
N LEU A 203 -12.34 7.16 -20.42
CA LEU A 203 -13.74 6.76 -20.60
C LEU A 203 -13.99 5.33 -20.08
N TYR A 204 -13.01 4.44 -20.21
CA TYR A 204 -13.06 3.12 -19.59
C TYR A 204 -13.06 3.20 -18.06
N MET A 205 -12.24 4.08 -17.47
CA MET A 205 -12.25 4.33 -16.02
C MET A 205 -13.61 4.83 -15.54
N LEU A 206 -14.22 5.79 -16.25
CA LEU A 206 -15.55 6.30 -15.92
C LEU A 206 -16.64 5.23 -16.09
N SER A 207 -16.56 4.41 -17.15
CA SER A 207 -17.52 3.32 -17.40
C SER A 207 -17.49 2.26 -16.30
N PHE A 208 -16.35 2.03 -15.64
CA PHE A 208 -16.23 1.08 -14.54
C PHE A 208 -16.64 1.65 -13.18
N LEU A 209 -16.76 2.97 -13.04
CA LEU A 209 -17.11 3.62 -11.78
C LEU A 209 -18.38 3.03 -11.12
N PRO A 210 -19.51 2.80 -11.82
CA PRO A 210 -20.70 2.21 -11.21
C PRO A 210 -20.45 0.80 -10.64
N PHE A 211 -19.64 0.00 -11.33
CA PHE A 211 -19.26 -1.34 -10.89
C PHE A 211 -18.36 -1.29 -9.65
N LEU A 212 -17.37 -0.40 -9.63
CA LEU A 212 -16.49 -0.18 -8.49
C LEU A 212 -17.24 0.32 -7.26
N VAL A 213 -18.22 1.21 -7.46
CA VAL A 213 -19.11 1.67 -6.39
C VAL A 213 -19.88 0.47 -5.85
N LEU A 214 -20.52 -0.34 -6.69
CA LEU A 214 -21.26 -1.53 -6.23
C LEU A 214 -20.37 -2.47 -5.42
N LEU A 215 -19.13 -2.69 -5.86
CA LEU A 215 -18.13 -3.50 -5.18
C LEU A 215 -17.75 -2.92 -3.81
N ALA A 216 -17.56 -1.60 -3.71
CA ALA A 216 -17.24 -0.91 -2.47
C ALA A 216 -18.39 -0.92 -1.45
N LEU A 217 -19.63 -1.18 -1.88
CA LEU A 217 -20.80 -1.33 -1.02
C LEU A 217 -20.97 -2.75 -0.46
N ILE A 218 -20.21 -3.73 -0.95
CA ILE A 218 -20.26 -5.10 -0.45
C ILE A 218 -19.73 -5.14 0.99
N ARG A 219 -20.64 -5.38 1.94
CA ARG A 219 -20.31 -5.49 3.38
C ARG A 219 -19.88 -6.89 3.80
N ASN A 220 -20.19 -7.92 3.01
CA ASN A 220 -19.88 -9.30 3.36
C ASN A 220 -18.46 -9.69 2.92
N LEU A 221 -17.48 -9.32 3.73
CA LEU A 221 -16.06 -9.62 3.50
C LEU A 221 -15.76 -11.13 3.46
N ARG A 222 -16.59 -11.97 4.09
CA ARG A 222 -16.37 -13.42 4.09
C ARG A 222 -16.54 -14.01 2.70
N ILE A 223 -17.61 -13.64 2.00
CA ILE A 223 -17.85 -14.08 0.62
C ILE A 223 -16.77 -13.52 -0.30
N LEU A 224 -16.46 -12.23 -0.16
CA LEU A 224 -15.45 -11.57 -0.98
C LEU A 224 -14.05 -12.19 -0.77
N SER A 225 -13.72 -12.58 0.46
CA SER A 225 -12.44 -13.23 0.77
C SER A 225 -12.27 -14.57 0.04
N ILE A 226 -13.34 -15.37 -0.08
CA ILE A 226 -13.33 -16.64 -0.83
C ILE A 226 -13.11 -16.38 -2.32
N PHE A 227 -13.85 -15.43 -2.91
CA PHE A 227 -13.66 -15.05 -4.32
C PHE A 227 -12.26 -14.50 -4.57
N SER A 228 -11.78 -13.63 -3.69
CA SER A 228 -10.43 -13.08 -3.76
C SER A 228 -9.38 -14.18 -3.63
N LEU A 229 -9.56 -15.20 -2.78
CA LEU A 229 -8.63 -16.34 -2.72
C LEU A 229 -8.54 -17.06 -4.07
N LEU A 230 -9.69 -17.41 -4.67
CA LEU A 230 -9.72 -18.07 -5.98
C LEU A 230 -9.08 -17.19 -7.07
N ALA A 231 -9.37 -15.89 -7.05
CA ALA A 231 -8.85 -14.96 -8.02
C ALA A 231 -7.33 -14.75 -7.88
N ASN A 232 -6.79 -14.76 -6.66
CA ASN A 232 -5.35 -14.73 -6.42
C ASN A 232 -4.64 -16.00 -6.90
N ILE A 233 -5.24 -17.18 -6.71
CA ILE A 233 -4.71 -18.43 -7.28
C ILE A 233 -4.67 -18.33 -8.81
N SER A 234 -5.75 -17.81 -9.42
CA SER A 234 -5.78 -17.57 -10.86
C SER A 234 -4.70 -16.59 -11.32
N MET A 235 -4.50 -15.47 -10.60
CA MET A 235 -3.42 -14.51 -10.90
C MET A 235 -2.03 -15.13 -10.78
N LEU A 236 -1.82 -16.04 -9.82
CA LEU A 236 -0.56 -16.78 -9.69
C LEU A 236 -0.34 -17.71 -10.90
N VAL A 237 -1.36 -18.43 -11.36
CA VAL A 237 -1.28 -19.26 -12.58
C VAL A 237 -1.01 -18.39 -13.80
N SER A 238 -1.72 -17.26 -13.93
CA SER A 238 -1.49 -16.27 -14.97
C SER A 238 -0.06 -15.74 -14.96
N LEU A 239 0.51 -15.48 -13.78
CA LEU A 239 1.90 -15.05 -13.64
C LEU A 239 2.88 -16.11 -14.15
N VAL A 240 2.65 -17.39 -13.85
CA VAL A 240 3.47 -18.49 -14.37
C VAL A 240 3.41 -18.53 -15.90
N ILE A 241 2.23 -18.37 -16.51
CA ILE A 241 2.08 -18.32 -17.97
C ILE A 241 2.86 -17.15 -18.57
N VAL A 242 2.83 -15.98 -17.92
CA VAL A 242 3.60 -14.80 -18.34
C VAL A 242 5.11 -15.07 -18.27
N VAL A 243 5.60 -15.65 -17.17
CA VAL A 243 7.01 -16.01 -17.03
C VAL A 243 7.44 -17.03 -18.09
N GLN A 244 6.61 -18.03 -18.37
CA GLN A 244 6.88 -19.01 -19.43
C GLN A 244 7.01 -18.35 -20.81
N TYR A 245 6.16 -17.36 -21.12
CA TYR A 245 6.26 -16.61 -22.37
C TYR A 245 7.56 -15.81 -22.45
N ILE A 246 7.92 -15.12 -21.38
CA ILE A 246 9.11 -14.27 -21.32
C ILE A 246 10.40 -15.07 -21.54
N VAL A 247 10.47 -16.29 -21.02
CA VAL A 247 11.69 -17.12 -21.13
C VAL A 247 11.90 -17.67 -22.55
N GLN A 248 10.87 -17.70 -23.40
CA GLN A 248 10.94 -18.33 -24.73
C GLN A 248 11.66 -17.49 -25.80
N GLY A 249 11.97 -16.22 -25.54
CA GLY A 249 12.46 -15.32 -26.60
C GLY A 249 13.40 -14.23 -26.13
N ILE A 250 14.23 -14.50 -25.10
CA ILE A 250 15.10 -13.50 -24.49
C ILE A 250 16.13 -13.01 -25.52
N PRO A 251 16.10 -11.72 -25.93
CA PRO A 251 17.08 -11.15 -26.84
C PRO A 251 18.44 -10.96 -26.16
N ASP A 252 19.47 -10.68 -26.97
CA ASP A 252 20.83 -10.45 -26.46
C ASP A 252 20.86 -9.25 -25.48
N PRO A 253 21.25 -9.46 -24.20
CA PRO A 253 21.26 -8.42 -23.18
C PRO A 253 22.36 -7.37 -23.36
N SER A 254 23.32 -7.60 -24.27
CA SER A 254 24.50 -6.73 -24.46
C SER A 254 24.16 -5.29 -24.85
N ARG A 255 22.93 -5.04 -25.30
CA ARG A 255 22.43 -3.72 -25.69
C ARG A 255 21.77 -2.95 -24.55
N LEU A 256 21.48 -3.61 -23.41
CA LEU A 256 20.77 -3.00 -22.30
C LEU A 256 21.74 -2.33 -21.31
N PRO A 257 21.41 -1.13 -20.80
CA PRO A 257 22.24 -0.45 -19.82
C PRO A 257 22.30 -1.23 -18.50
N LEU A 258 23.52 -1.55 -18.05
CA LEU A 258 23.80 -2.13 -16.73
C LEU A 258 23.24 -1.24 -15.61
N VAL A 259 23.43 0.07 -15.76
CA VAL A 259 22.94 1.13 -14.87
C VAL A 259 22.25 2.18 -15.73
N ALA A 260 20.99 2.48 -15.43
CA ALA A 260 20.23 3.53 -16.09
C ALA A 260 20.60 4.91 -15.52
N SER A 261 19.95 5.96 -16.04
CA SER A 261 20.15 7.33 -15.56
C SER A 261 19.77 7.48 -14.08
N TRP A 262 20.55 8.26 -13.33
CA TRP A 262 20.23 8.60 -11.94
C TRP A 262 18.89 9.34 -11.80
N ASN A 263 18.42 10.01 -12.85
CA ASN A 263 17.14 10.73 -12.84
C ASN A 263 15.93 9.78 -12.80
N THR A 264 16.04 8.56 -13.34
CA THR A 264 14.94 7.58 -13.37
C THR A 264 14.96 6.65 -12.16
N TYR A 265 16.07 6.60 -11.41
CA TYR A 265 16.19 5.77 -10.22
C TYR A 265 15.15 6.08 -9.12
N PRO A 266 14.78 7.35 -8.84
CA PRO A 266 13.69 7.65 -7.91
C PRO A 266 12.33 7.05 -8.33
N LEU A 267 12.06 6.95 -9.64
CA LEU A 267 10.84 6.31 -10.14
C LEU A 267 10.85 4.82 -9.80
N PHE A 268 11.99 4.16 -10.04
CA PHE A 268 12.23 2.77 -9.65
C PHE A 268 12.05 2.56 -8.15
N PHE A 269 12.68 3.40 -7.32
CA PHE A 269 12.57 3.32 -5.86
C PHE A 269 11.10 3.38 -5.43
N GLY A 270 10.33 4.34 -5.93
CA GLY A 270 8.91 4.45 -5.62
C GLY A 270 8.14 3.17 -5.99
N THR A 271 8.29 2.67 -7.21
CA THR A 271 7.57 1.47 -7.67
C THR A 271 7.99 0.21 -6.91
N ALA A 272 9.27 0.08 -6.55
CA ALA A 272 9.76 -1.04 -5.77
C ALA A 272 9.26 -1.00 -4.31
N VAL A 273 9.24 0.18 -3.68
CA VAL A 273 8.67 0.36 -2.33
C VAL A 273 7.17 0.12 -2.32
N PHE A 274 6.46 0.55 -3.36
CA PHE A 274 5.05 0.19 -3.56
C PHE A 274 4.87 -1.33 -3.61
N ALA A 275 5.74 -2.04 -4.34
CA ALA A 275 5.65 -3.49 -4.46
C ALA A 275 5.89 -4.19 -3.11
N PHE A 276 6.89 -3.74 -2.33
CA PHE A 276 7.19 -4.27 -0.99
C PHE A 276 6.27 -3.75 0.12
N GLU A 277 5.22 -3.01 -0.21
CA GLU A 277 4.28 -2.53 0.79
C GLU A 277 3.42 -3.69 1.27
N SER A 278 3.70 -4.16 2.48
CA SER A 278 2.78 -4.99 3.24
C SER A 278 2.85 -4.71 4.73
N ILE A 279 3.48 -3.61 5.13
CA ILE A 279 3.70 -3.31 6.54
C ILE A 279 2.38 -3.06 7.28
N GLY A 280 1.36 -2.56 6.58
CA GLY A 280 0.01 -2.39 7.11
C GLY A 280 -0.69 -3.70 7.50
N VAL A 281 -0.32 -4.85 6.92
CA VAL A 281 -0.96 -6.15 7.20
C VAL A 281 -0.16 -7.02 8.17
N VAL A 282 1.10 -6.68 8.45
CA VAL A 282 1.99 -7.46 9.31
C VAL A 282 1.43 -7.63 10.72
N LEU A 283 1.10 -6.53 11.41
CA LEU A 283 0.58 -6.62 12.79
C LEU A 283 -0.80 -7.28 12.86
N PRO A 284 -1.79 -6.95 12.00
CA PRO A 284 -3.05 -7.69 11.97
C PRO A 284 -2.88 -9.20 11.73
N LEU A 285 -1.93 -9.61 10.87
CA LEU A 285 -1.65 -11.03 10.64
C LEU A 285 -1.04 -11.70 11.86
N GLU A 286 -0.11 -11.03 12.54
CA GLU A 286 0.46 -11.51 13.80
C GLU A 286 -0.62 -11.68 14.87
N ASN A 287 -1.46 -10.67 15.06
CA ASN A 287 -2.51 -10.63 16.09
C ASN A 287 -3.55 -11.75 15.92
N ASN A 288 -3.73 -12.27 14.71
CA ASN A 288 -4.68 -13.35 14.40
C ASN A 288 -4.04 -14.75 14.32
N MET A 289 -2.73 -14.86 14.47
CA MET A 289 -2.00 -16.12 14.33
C MET A 289 -2.09 -16.97 15.59
N LYS A 290 -2.26 -18.31 15.44
CA LYS A 290 -2.29 -19.23 16.59
C LYS A 290 -0.98 -19.29 17.39
N ASP A 291 0.15 -19.22 16.69
CA ASP A 291 1.50 -19.35 17.28
C ASP A 291 2.36 -18.17 16.84
N THR A 292 2.25 -17.05 17.56
CA THR A 292 2.97 -15.82 17.25
C THR A 292 4.50 -15.99 17.35
N HIS A 293 5.02 -17.00 18.08
CA HIS A 293 6.46 -17.22 18.18
C HIS A 293 7.10 -17.55 16.83
N ARG A 294 6.37 -18.21 15.92
CA ARG A 294 6.85 -18.53 14.56
C ARG A 294 6.64 -17.39 13.56
N PHE A 295 5.93 -16.33 13.92
CA PHE A 295 5.60 -15.22 13.02
C PHE A 295 6.84 -14.57 12.37
N PRO A 296 7.93 -14.26 13.10
CA PRO A 296 9.12 -13.66 12.49
C PRO A 296 9.73 -14.55 11.40
N ALA A 297 9.79 -15.87 11.62
CA ALA A 297 10.30 -16.82 10.63
C ALA A 297 9.42 -16.88 9.38
N ILE A 298 8.09 -16.81 9.56
CA ILE A 298 7.13 -16.78 8.45
C ILE A 298 7.26 -15.49 7.64
N VAL A 299 7.43 -14.34 8.29
CA VAL A 299 7.66 -13.06 7.62
C VAL A 299 8.94 -13.11 6.81
N SER A 300 10.05 -13.60 7.38
CA SER A 300 11.32 -13.76 6.64
C SER A 300 11.18 -14.67 5.43
N LEU A 301 10.52 -15.82 5.58
CA LEU A 301 10.28 -16.75 4.48
C LEU A 301 9.40 -16.12 3.39
N GLY A 302 8.33 -15.44 3.77
CA GLY A 302 7.43 -14.75 2.84
C GLY A 302 8.15 -13.66 2.06
N MET A 303 8.90 -12.79 2.75
CA MET A 303 9.66 -11.72 2.11
C MET A 303 10.77 -12.25 1.21
N PHE A 304 11.41 -13.37 1.56
CA PHE A 304 12.37 -14.04 0.67
C PHE A 304 11.71 -14.52 -0.62
N ILE A 305 10.56 -15.19 -0.53
CA ILE A 305 9.79 -15.66 -1.71
C ILE A 305 9.36 -14.46 -2.57
N ILE A 306 8.82 -13.41 -1.95
CA ILE A 306 8.37 -12.20 -2.65
C ILE A 306 9.54 -11.51 -3.37
N THR A 307 10.67 -11.33 -2.68
CA THR A 307 11.87 -10.70 -3.25
C THR A 307 12.41 -11.51 -4.44
N ALA A 308 12.47 -12.83 -4.31
CA ALA A 308 12.90 -13.70 -5.41
C ALA A 308 11.97 -13.58 -6.63
N LEU A 309 10.65 -13.60 -6.42
CA LEU A 309 9.68 -13.39 -7.49
C LEU A 309 9.83 -12.02 -8.16
N TYR A 310 10.05 -10.97 -7.38
CA TYR A 310 10.23 -9.60 -7.87
C TYR A 310 11.47 -9.45 -8.72
N ILE A 311 12.59 -10.03 -8.29
CA ILE A 311 13.84 -10.05 -9.06
C ILE A 311 13.64 -10.83 -10.37
N ILE A 312 13.03 -12.02 -10.31
CA ILE A 312 12.79 -12.85 -11.49
C ILE A 312 11.93 -12.11 -12.52
N ILE A 313 10.78 -11.58 -12.10
CA ILE A 313 9.83 -10.94 -13.01
C ILE A 313 10.34 -9.59 -13.51
N GLY A 314 10.92 -8.78 -12.62
CA GLY A 314 11.50 -7.48 -12.99
C GLY A 314 12.63 -7.62 -14.00
N THR A 315 13.57 -8.54 -13.72
CA THR A 315 14.75 -8.75 -14.59
C THR A 315 14.36 -9.41 -15.90
N LEU A 316 13.64 -10.55 -15.87
CA LEU A 316 13.27 -11.26 -17.10
C LEU A 316 12.32 -10.43 -17.97
N GLY A 317 11.39 -9.69 -17.37
CA GLY A 317 10.50 -8.79 -18.10
C GLY A 317 11.27 -7.70 -18.83
N TYR A 318 12.25 -7.07 -18.17
CA TYR A 318 13.09 -6.05 -18.84
C TYR A 318 13.99 -6.67 -19.92
N LEU A 319 14.56 -7.86 -19.68
CA LEU A 319 15.35 -8.56 -20.68
C LEU A 319 14.55 -8.84 -21.96
N GLN A 320 13.31 -9.30 -21.83
CA GLN A 320 12.48 -9.67 -22.97
C GLN A 320 12.01 -8.47 -23.80
N PHE A 321 11.58 -7.40 -23.14
CA PHE A 321 10.91 -6.28 -23.81
C PHE A 321 11.81 -5.06 -24.01
N GLY A 322 12.96 -4.99 -23.33
CA GLY A 322 13.91 -3.88 -23.45
C GLY A 322 13.24 -2.52 -23.29
N ASP A 323 13.45 -1.65 -24.29
CA ASP A 323 12.89 -0.30 -24.29
C ASP A 323 11.37 -0.25 -24.52
N ASP A 324 10.77 -1.30 -25.10
CA ASP A 324 9.34 -1.38 -25.42
C ASP A 324 8.47 -1.82 -24.22
N ILE A 325 9.08 -2.03 -23.04
CA ILE A 325 8.34 -2.39 -21.82
C ILE A 325 7.34 -1.28 -21.45
N LYS A 326 6.09 -1.66 -21.21
CA LYS A 326 5.00 -0.76 -20.81
C LYS A 326 4.84 -0.74 -19.29
N ALA A 327 3.94 0.12 -18.80
CA ALA A 327 3.68 0.32 -17.37
C ALA A 327 3.28 -0.95 -16.58
N SER A 328 2.77 -1.97 -17.27
CA SER A 328 2.66 -3.32 -16.69
C SER A 328 2.95 -4.39 -17.72
N ILE A 329 3.53 -5.50 -17.25
CA ILE A 329 3.96 -6.62 -18.10
C ILE A 329 2.81 -7.25 -18.90
N THR A 330 1.58 -7.17 -18.38
CA THR A 330 0.40 -7.70 -19.08
C THR A 330 0.10 -6.93 -20.37
N LEU A 331 0.43 -5.64 -20.41
CA LEU A 331 0.22 -4.78 -21.58
C LEU A 331 1.20 -5.06 -22.74
N ASN A 332 2.27 -5.82 -22.45
CA ASN A 332 3.26 -6.28 -23.43
C ASN A 332 2.94 -7.67 -24.02
N LEU A 333 1.95 -8.38 -23.49
CA LEU A 333 1.58 -9.71 -23.98
C LEU A 333 0.90 -9.64 -25.35
N PRO A 334 1.16 -10.62 -26.24
CA PRO A 334 0.59 -10.64 -27.58
C PRO A 334 -0.91 -10.94 -27.53
N ASN A 335 -1.60 -10.59 -28.62
CA ASN A 335 -3.07 -10.63 -28.69
C ASN A 335 -3.62 -11.99 -29.12
N CYS A 336 -3.20 -13.08 -28.47
CA CYS A 336 -3.82 -14.41 -28.68
C CYS A 336 -4.71 -14.80 -27.50
N TRP A 337 -5.66 -15.71 -27.74
CA TRP A 337 -6.70 -16.08 -26.75
C TRP A 337 -6.16 -16.45 -25.37
N LEU A 338 -5.03 -17.16 -25.30
CA LEU A 338 -4.40 -17.51 -24.03
C LEU A 338 -4.02 -16.27 -23.21
N TYR A 339 -3.36 -15.29 -23.84
CA TYR A 339 -2.93 -14.08 -23.13
C TYR A 339 -4.07 -13.08 -22.93
N GLN A 340 -5.09 -13.07 -23.80
CA GLN A 340 -6.33 -12.33 -23.53
C GLN A 340 -7.04 -12.88 -22.29
N LEU A 341 -7.09 -14.21 -22.14
CA LEU A 341 -7.59 -14.85 -20.94
C LEU A 341 -6.74 -14.47 -19.72
N VAL A 342 -5.40 -14.44 -19.83
CA VAL A 342 -4.51 -13.97 -18.76
C VAL A 342 -4.84 -12.52 -18.33
N LYS A 343 -4.96 -11.59 -19.29
CA LYS A 343 -5.35 -10.20 -19.01
C LYS A 343 -6.70 -10.14 -18.30
N PHE A 344 -7.68 -10.91 -18.78
CA PHE A 344 -9.02 -10.97 -18.20
C PHE A 344 -9.03 -11.54 -16.76
N LEU A 345 -8.27 -12.60 -16.50
CA LEU A 345 -8.13 -13.18 -15.17
C LEU A 345 -7.47 -12.20 -14.19
N TYR A 346 -6.48 -11.40 -14.64
CA TYR A 346 -5.90 -10.33 -13.83
C TYR A 346 -6.92 -9.23 -13.52
N ILE A 347 -7.74 -8.81 -14.49
CA ILE A 347 -8.81 -7.82 -14.27
C ILE A 347 -9.77 -8.32 -13.19
N ILE A 348 -10.27 -9.55 -13.30
CA ILE A 348 -11.15 -10.15 -12.28
C ILE A 348 -10.44 -10.23 -10.93
N GLY A 349 -9.18 -10.67 -10.91
CA GLY A 349 -8.37 -10.78 -9.70
C GLY A 349 -8.21 -9.47 -8.94
N ILE A 350 -7.93 -8.40 -9.65
CA ILE A 350 -7.79 -7.06 -9.08
C ILE A 350 -9.15 -6.51 -8.65
N LEU A 351 -10.21 -6.71 -9.43
CA LEU A 351 -11.57 -6.32 -9.05
C LEU A 351 -12.03 -7.04 -7.78
N CYS A 352 -11.70 -8.32 -7.59
CA CYS A 352 -11.99 -9.04 -6.35
C CYS A 352 -11.15 -8.58 -5.16
N THR A 353 -9.97 -8.00 -5.40
CA THR A 353 -9.06 -7.51 -4.36
C THR A 353 -9.35 -6.04 -4.00
N TYR A 354 -9.95 -5.27 -4.90
CA TYR A 354 -10.28 -3.86 -4.71
C TYR A 354 -11.07 -3.57 -3.42
N PRO A 355 -12.17 -4.28 -3.09
CA PRO A 355 -12.94 -3.92 -1.91
C PRO A 355 -12.24 -4.32 -0.61
N LEU A 356 -11.29 -5.28 -0.64
CA LEU A 356 -10.46 -5.61 0.51
C LEU A 356 -9.51 -4.46 0.84
N GLN A 357 -8.89 -3.86 -0.18
CA GLN A 357 -7.99 -2.71 0.00
C GLN A 357 -8.76 -1.45 0.41
N PHE A 358 -9.93 -1.24 -0.21
CA PHE A 358 -10.83 -0.14 0.13
C PHE A 358 -11.44 -0.25 1.53
N TYR A 359 -11.60 -1.46 2.06
CA TYR A 359 -12.18 -1.67 3.39
C TYR A 359 -11.34 -1.04 4.50
N ILE A 360 -10.01 -1.06 4.39
CA ILE A 360 -9.09 -0.51 5.40
C ILE A 360 -9.32 0.99 5.65
N PRO A 361 -9.25 1.89 4.65
CA PRO A 361 -9.52 3.31 4.87
C PRO A 361 -10.98 3.56 5.26
N ALA A 362 -11.93 2.76 4.76
CA ALA A 362 -13.33 2.87 5.15
C ALA A 362 -13.56 2.56 6.64
N GLU A 363 -12.93 1.53 7.18
CA GLU A 363 -13.00 1.14 8.59
C GLU A 363 -12.33 2.18 9.51
N ILE A 364 -11.34 2.92 8.99
CA ILE A 364 -10.69 4.00 9.74
C ILE A 364 -11.54 5.28 9.71
N ILE A 365 -11.99 5.72 8.53
CA ILE A 365 -12.61 7.04 8.33
C ILE A 365 -14.07 7.05 8.80
N ILE A 366 -14.84 6.01 8.48
CA ILE A 366 -16.30 6.02 8.69
C ILE A 366 -16.64 6.08 10.19
N PRO A 367 -16.11 5.21 11.08
CA PRO A 367 -16.45 5.26 12.50
C PRO A 367 -16.05 6.60 13.15
N PHE A 368 -14.91 7.17 12.73
CA PHE A 368 -14.45 8.48 13.20
C PHE A 368 -15.48 9.58 12.91
N ILE A 369 -16.03 9.61 11.69
CA ILE A 369 -17.05 10.59 11.30
C ILE A 369 -18.41 10.27 11.96
N LEU A 370 -18.83 9.01 11.95
CA LEU A 370 -20.12 8.59 12.53
C LEU A 370 -20.20 8.85 14.04
N SER A 371 -19.08 8.81 14.77
CA SER A 371 -19.04 9.12 16.21
C SER A 371 -19.48 10.55 16.54
N ARG A 372 -19.44 11.46 15.56
CA ARG A 372 -19.79 12.88 15.72
C ARG A 372 -21.21 13.22 15.26
N VAL A 373 -21.95 12.23 14.73
CA VAL A 373 -23.25 12.45 14.08
C VAL A 373 -24.34 11.59 14.73
N SER A 374 -25.59 12.06 14.64
CA SER A 374 -26.73 11.32 15.16
C SER A 374 -27.00 10.02 14.38
N LYS A 375 -27.51 8.99 15.07
CA LYS A 375 -27.77 7.64 14.51
C LYS A 375 -28.72 7.65 13.30
N ARG A 376 -29.59 8.67 13.18
CA ARG A 376 -30.56 8.80 12.07
C ARG A 376 -29.87 8.97 10.71
N TRP A 377 -28.74 9.67 10.67
CA TRP A 377 -27.99 9.93 9.44
C TRP A 377 -26.87 8.92 9.20
N ALA A 378 -26.65 7.97 10.12
CA ALA A 378 -25.48 7.11 10.10
C ALA A 378 -25.38 6.23 8.84
N GLN A 379 -26.51 5.67 8.38
CA GLN A 379 -26.52 4.84 7.17
C GLN A 379 -26.29 5.65 5.89
N VAL A 380 -26.93 6.82 5.78
CA VAL A 380 -26.77 7.72 4.63
C VAL A 380 -25.34 8.25 4.57
N LEU A 381 -24.76 8.59 5.72
CA LEU A 381 -23.40 9.10 5.82
C LEU A 381 -22.35 8.03 5.55
N ASP A 382 -22.52 6.79 6.04
CA ASP A 382 -21.66 5.65 5.67
C ASP A 382 -21.63 5.44 4.16
N LEU A 383 -22.79 5.41 3.52
CA LEU A 383 -22.91 5.25 2.06
C LEU A 383 -22.27 6.42 1.31
N SER A 384 -22.53 7.66 1.76
CA SER A 384 -22.01 8.88 1.14
C SER A 384 -20.49 8.95 1.23
N ILE A 385 -19.90 8.59 2.37
CA ILE A 385 -18.44 8.57 2.55
C ILE A 385 -17.80 7.52 1.66
N ARG A 386 -18.38 6.31 1.56
CA ARG A 386 -17.89 5.27 0.65
C ARG A 386 -17.91 5.75 -0.81
N LEU A 387 -19.03 6.32 -1.24
CA LEU A 387 -19.15 6.87 -2.58
C LEU A 387 -18.13 7.98 -2.82
N ALA A 388 -17.97 8.91 -1.87
CA ALA A 388 -16.99 10.00 -1.98
C ALA A 388 -15.55 9.48 -2.12
N MET A 389 -15.16 8.45 -1.35
CA MET A 389 -13.83 7.86 -1.46
C MET A 389 -13.59 7.16 -2.81
N VAL A 390 -14.59 6.41 -3.33
CA VAL A 390 -14.48 5.79 -4.67
C VAL A 390 -14.43 6.83 -5.78
N CYS A 391 -15.23 7.90 -5.68
CA CYS A 391 -15.18 9.00 -6.64
C CYS A 391 -13.84 9.74 -6.58
N LEU A 392 -13.27 9.92 -5.38
CA LEU A 392 -11.95 10.53 -5.20
C LEU A 392 -10.86 9.68 -5.87
N THR A 393 -10.81 8.38 -5.62
CA THR A 393 -9.80 7.49 -6.24
C THR A 393 -9.94 7.44 -7.76
N CYS A 394 -11.18 7.40 -8.27
CA CYS A 394 -11.44 7.47 -9.71
C CYS A 394 -11.01 8.81 -10.31
N SER A 395 -11.26 9.93 -9.63
CA SER A 395 -10.84 11.25 -10.10
C SER A 395 -9.32 11.37 -10.19
N ILE A 396 -8.60 10.84 -9.21
CA ILE A 396 -7.12 10.79 -9.22
C ILE A 396 -6.62 9.89 -10.36
N ALA A 397 -7.23 8.72 -10.57
CA ALA A 397 -6.89 7.82 -11.68
C ALA A 397 -7.11 8.47 -13.05
N ILE A 398 -8.17 9.28 -13.22
CA ILE A 398 -8.43 10.04 -14.45
C ILE A 398 -7.40 11.16 -14.65
N LEU A 399 -7.01 11.84 -13.56
CA LEU A 399 -6.01 12.92 -13.59
C LEU A 399 -4.62 12.39 -13.98
N ILE A 400 -4.25 11.20 -13.47
CA ILE A 400 -2.96 10.56 -13.70
C ILE A 400 -3.20 9.17 -14.33
N PRO A 401 -3.51 9.09 -15.64
CA PRO A 401 -3.80 7.84 -16.34
C PRO A 401 -2.51 7.06 -16.69
N HIS A 402 -1.48 7.15 -15.85
CA HIS A 402 -0.18 6.52 -16.02
C HIS A 402 0.09 5.61 -14.82
N LEU A 403 -0.05 4.30 -15.01
CA LEU A 403 0.05 3.33 -13.93
C LEU A 403 1.40 3.44 -13.22
N ASP A 404 2.50 3.51 -13.96
CA ASP A 404 3.87 3.59 -13.46
C ASP A 404 4.12 4.82 -12.57
N LEU A 405 3.59 5.99 -12.94
CA LEU A 405 3.66 7.19 -12.11
C LEU A 405 2.83 7.05 -10.83
N VAL A 406 1.64 6.44 -10.91
CA VAL A 406 0.81 6.19 -9.71
C VAL A 406 1.50 5.22 -8.76
N LEU A 407 2.07 4.12 -9.26
CA LEU A 407 2.84 3.17 -8.46
C LEU A 407 4.01 3.87 -7.76
N SER A 408 4.77 4.66 -8.52
CA SER A 408 5.93 5.37 -8.01
C SER A 408 5.59 6.45 -6.97
N LEU A 409 4.56 7.25 -7.22
CA LEU A 409 4.12 8.32 -6.32
C LEU A 409 3.61 7.76 -5.00
N VAL A 410 2.75 6.73 -5.04
CA VAL A 410 2.21 6.11 -3.82
C VAL A 410 3.33 5.43 -3.01
N GLY A 411 4.23 4.71 -3.68
CA GLY A 411 5.34 4.05 -3.00
C GLY A 411 6.38 5.02 -2.44
N SER A 412 6.71 6.10 -3.13
CA SER A 412 7.65 7.11 -2.64
C SER A 412 7.06 7.92 -1.48
N VAL A 413 5.81 8.39 -1.59
CA VAL A 413 5.17 9.22 -0.55
C VAL A 413 4.80 8.38 0.68
N SER A 414 3.81 7.50 0.55
CA SER A 414 3.24 6.84 1.72
C SER A 414 3.92 5.51 2.03
N GLY A 415 4.35 4.78 0.99
CA GLY A 415 5.13 3.55 1.14
C GLY A 415 6.45 3.76 1.88
N SER A 416 7.26 4.72 1.46
CA SER A 416 8.57 4.98 2.09
C SER A 416 8.44 5.43 3.54
N ALA A 417 7.47 6.32 3.81
CA ALA A 417 7.20 6.78 5.17
C ALA A 417 6.85 5.61 6.10
N LEU A 418 5.92 4.75 5.69
CA LEU A 418 5.46 3.62 6.50
C LEU A 418 6.48 2.48 6.58
N ALA A 419 7.17 2.16 5.49
CA ALA A 419 8.03 0.98 5.42
C ALA A 419 9.44 1.25 5.94
N PHE A 420 10.03 2.42 5.63
CA PHE A 420 11.46 2.67 5.86
C PHE A 420 11.74 3.81 6.85
N VAL A 421 10.88 4.82 6.95
CA VAL A 421 11.13 5.97 7.83
C VAL A 421 10.67 5.68 9.26
N ILE A 422 9.40 5.29 9.42
CA ILE A 422 8.76 5.17 10.73
C ILE A 422 9.29 3.99 11.57
N PRO A 423 9.47 2.76 11.04
CA PRO A 423 9.89 1.63 11.87
C PRO A 423 11.26 1.83 12.52
N PRO A 424 12.32 2.28 11.82
CA PRO A 424 13.61 2.53 12.47
C PRO A 424 13.55 3.63 13.54
N LEU A 425 12.80 4.71 13.29
CA LEU A 425 12.57 5.74 14.30
C LEU A 425 11.85 5.17 15.52
N LEU A 426 10.91 4.26 15.30
CA LEU A 426 10.20 3.56 16.36
C LEU A 426 11.12 2.63 17.16
N GLU A 427 12.06 1.90 16.54
CA GLU A 427 13.09 1.12 17.26
C GLU A 427 13.88 2.04 18.20
N ILE A 428 14.29 3.20 17.66
CA ILE A 428 15.02 4.20 18.43
C ILE A 428 14.21 4.67 19.62
N THR A 429 12.99 5.16 19.43
CA THR A 429 12.20 5.72 20.54
C THR A 429 11.79 4.69 21.57
N THR A 430 11.60 3.43 21.16
CA THR A 430 11.15 2.33 22.04
C THR A 430 12.27 1.86 22.96
N TYR A 431 13.49 1.69 22.44
CA TYR A 431 14.59 1.06 23.17
C TYR A 431 15.66 2.03 23.68
N TYR A 432 15.58 3.33 23.33
CA TYR A 432 16.60 4.31 23.75
C TYR A 432 16.85 4.31 25.26
N SER A 433 15.79 4.27 26.08
CA SER A 433 15.91 4.26 27.55
C SER A 433 16.51 2.98 28.12
N GLU A 434 16.56 1.90 27.33
CA GLU A 434 17.07 0.58 27.75
C GLU A 434 18.57 0.40 27.44
N GLY A 435 19.23 1.44 26.90
CA GLY A 435 20.67 1.41 26.62
C GLY A 435 21.01 0.74 25.29
N MET A 436 20.52 1.31 24.18
CA MET A 436 20.81 0.80 22.84
C MET A 436 22.28 0.92 22.42
N SER A 437 22.72 -0.02 21.60
CA SER A 437 24.04 0.05 20.97
C SER A 437 24.11 1.23 19.99
N PRO A 438 25.25 1.98 19.93
CA PRO A 438 25.43 3.05 18.95
C PRO A 438 25.30 2.57 17.51
N PHE A 439 25.64 1.30 17.24
CA PHE A 439 25.50 0.68 15.92
C PHE A 439 24.04 0.56 15.50
N THR A 440 23.14 0.15 16.41
CA THR A 440 21.69 0.07 16.13
C THR A 440 21.14 1.44 15.77
N ILE A 441 21.49 2.47 16.55
CA ILE A 441 21.07 3.86 16.29
C ILE A 441 21.58 4.34 14.92
N ALA A 442 22.85 4.11 14.61
CA ALA A 442 23.43 4.51 13.33
C ALA A 442 22.77 3.80 12.14
N LYS A 443 22.50 2.49 12.26
CA LYS A 443 21.76 1.70 11.27
C LYS A 443 20.35 2.27 11.06
N ASP A 444 19.62 2.52 12.15
CA ASP A 444 18.23 3.00 12.06
C ASP A 444 18.14 4.41 11.48
N ALA A 445 19.05 5.29 11.90
CA ALA A 445 19.17 6.62 11.32
C ALA A 445 19.48 6.55 9.82
N LEU A 446 20.40 5.68 9.39
CA LEU A 446 20.73 5.50 7.98
C LEU A 446 19.55 5.01 7.16
N ILE A 447 18.84 3.98 7.62
CA ILE A 447 17.65 3.45 6.92
C ILE A 447 16.57 4.54 6.81
N SER A 448 16.32 5.27 7.91
CA SER A 448 15.31 6.33 7.94
C SER A 448 15.66 7.50 7.02
N ILE A 449 16.93 7.92 6.98
CA ILE A 449 17.42 8.96 6.07
C ILE A 449 17.30 8.52 4.61
N LEU A 450 17.69 7.29 4.28
CA LEU A 450 17.55 6.77 2.92
C LEU A 450 16.08 6.69 2.49
N GLY A 451 15.19 6.25 3.39
CA GLY A 451 13.74 6.28 3.17
C GLY A 451 13.23 7.71 2.92
N PHE A 452 13.69 8.68 3.71
CA PHE A 452 13.29 10.09 3.56
C PHE A 452 13.83 10.72 2.27
N VAL A 453 15.06 10.40 1.88
CA VAL A 453 15.62 10.84 0.58
C VAL A 453 14.81 10.24 -0.56
N GLY A 454 14.49 8.95 -0.49
CA GLY A 454 13.64 8.28 -1.49
C GLY A 454 12.22 8.84 -1.53
N PHE A 455 11.67 9.27 -0.39
CA PHE A 455 10.40 10.00 -0.32
C PHE A 455 10.47 11.30 -1.10
N VAL A 456 11.45 12.16 -0.80
CA VAL A 456 11.57 13.49 -1.43
C VAL A 456 11.90 13.36 -2.92
N ALA A 457 12.92 12.57 -3.26
CA ALA A 457 13.37 12.40 -4.64
C ALA A 457 12.33 11.69 -5.51
N GLY A 458 11.67 10.64 -4.99
CA GLY A 458 10.64 9.91 -5.70
C GLY A 458 9.40 10.76 -5.95
N THR A 459 8.96 11.52 -4.94
CA THR A 459 7.83 12.46 -5.09
C THR A 459 8.16 13.55 -6.09
N TYR A 460 9.35 14.14 -6.00
CA TYR A 460 9.79 15.17 -6.94
C TYR A 460 9.81 14.65 -8.38
N GLN A 461 10.43 13.49 -8.62
CA GLN A 461 10.54 12.94 -9.96
C GLN A 461 9.16 12.55 -10.52
N ALA A 462 8.29 11.91 -9.73
CA ALA A 462 6.96 11.55 -10.17
C ALA A 462 6.10 12.77 -10.54
N ILE A 463 6.21 13.87 -9.77
CA ILE A 463 5.52 15.13 -10.08
C ILE A 463 6.15 15.82 -11.29
N HIS A 464 7.48 15.79 -11.42
CA HIS A 464 8.19 16.38 -12.55
C HIS A 464 7.79 15.72 -13.87
N GLU A 465 7.76 14.39 -13.93
CA GLU A 465 7.27 13.63 -15.10
C GLU A 465 5.78 13.87 -15.37
N LEU A 466 4.98 14.12 -14.34
CA LEU A 466 3.56 14.44 -14.50
C LEU A 466 3.33 15.83 -15.12
N ILE A 467 4.20 16.81 -14.80
CA ILE A 467 4.07 18.19 -15.26
C ILE A 467 4.69 18.40 -16.62
N GLN A 468 5.75 17.67 -16.98
CA GLN A 468 6.32 17.75 -18.32
C GLN A 468 5.41 16.98 -19.28
N PRO A 469 4.63 17.67 -20.14
CA PRO A 469 3.86 16.96 -21.16
C PRO A 469 4.86 16.22 -22.05
N GLU A 470 4.52 15.00 -22.46
CA GLU A 470 5.22 14.25 -23.51
C GLU A 470 5.63 15.25 -24.62
N HIS A 471 6.91 15.61 -24.67
CA HIS A 471 7.47 16.17 -25.88
C HIS A 471 7.38 15.03 -26.89
N THR A 472 6.30 15.08 -27.67
CA THR A 472 6.20 14.61 -29.05
C THR A 472 7.58 14.25 -29.55
N LEU A 473 7.87 12.95 -29.61
CA LEU A 473 8.90 12.42 -30.49
C LEU A 473 8.53 12.90 -31.88
N THR A 474 9.11 14.03 -32.26
CA THR A 474 9.12 14.53 -33.62
C THR A 474 9.91 13.49 -34.40
N PHE A 475 9.20 12.64 -35.13
CA PHE A 475 9.81 11.82 -36.16
C PHE A 475 10.63 12.76 -37.06
N PRO A 476 11.96 12.59 -37.19
CA PRO A 476 12.66 13.26 -38.26
C PRO A 476 12.13 12.67 -39.56
N ASN A 477 11.41 13.49 -40.33
CA ASN A 477 11.06 13.24 -41.73
C ASN A 477 12.30 12.73 -42.47
N SER A 478 12.41 11.41 -42.60
CA SER A 478 13.42 10.76 -43.43
C SER A 478 12.78 10.50 -44.79
N THR A 479 12.38 11.57 -45.48
CA THR A 479 12.32 11.53 -46.95
C THR A 479 13.75 11.57 -47.46
N MET A 480 14.37 10.40 -47.60
CA MET A 480 15.54 10.23 -48.44
C MET A 480 15.18 9.24 -49.55
N PHE A 481 14.67 9.81 -50.64
CA PHE A 481 14.75 9.23 -51.98
C PHE A 481 16.21 8.89 -52.27
N ILE A 482 16.52 7.65 -52.69
CA ILE A 482 17.58 7.41 -53.67
C ILE A 482 17.15 6.26 -54.60
N HIS A 483 17.34 6.54 -55.89
CA HIS A 483 17.21 5.70 -57.08
C HIS A 483 18.07 4.43 -57.07
#